data_AF-A0A7L0SDG6-F1
#
_entry.id   AF-A0A7L0SDG6-F1
#
_cell.length_a   1.000
_cell.length_b   1.000
_cell.length_c   1.000
_cell.angle_alpha   90.00
_cell.angle_beta   90.00
_cell.angle_gamma   90.00
#
_symmetry.space_group_name_H-M   'P 1'
#
loop_
_entity.id
_entity.type
_entity.pdbx_description
1 polymer ?
#
loop_
_entity_poly.entity_id
_entity_poly.type
_entity_poly.pdbx_seq_one_letter_code
_entity_poly.pdbx_strand_id
1 'polypeptide(L)'
;RVRLAGMKIARPPISIGHYKMVKHKSDKGNEENPHRFDLLIRTQRMWTQDGMNSLTYTLLAKHLHPLYTNLTVDIGTDPRAGHGHRGPVPGHEGQRSRSSTSLFREEMLRKLP
;
A
#
# COMPACT_ATOMS: atom_id res chain seq x y z
N ARG A 1 9.40 0.35 0.01
CA ARG A 1 10.05 1.69 0.00
C ARG A 1 11.12 1.80 1.08
N VAL A 2 10.80 1.73 2.37
CA VAL A 2 11.80 1.80 3.47
C VAL A 2 13.00 0.85 3.26
N ARG A 3 12.74 -0.44 3.07
CA ARG A 3 13.79 -1.44 2.77
C ARG A 3 14.47 -1.22 1.40
N LEU A 4 13.73 -0.72 0.40
CA LEU A 4 14.28 -0.45 -0.94
C LEU A 4 15.30 0.68 -0.92
N ALA A 5 15.12 1.64 -0.01
CA ALA A 5 16.07 2.72 0.24
C ALA A 5 17.24 2.30 1.17
N GLY A 6 17.40 1.00 1.48
CA GLY A 6 18.46 0.49 2.35
C GLY A 6 18.28 0.78 3.85
N MET A 7 17.13 1.34 4.26
CA MET A 7 16.87 1.69 5.66
C MET A 7 16.39 0.49 6.47
N LYS A 8 16.73 0.49 7.76
CA LYS A 8 16.29 -0.52 8.74
C LYS A 8 15.05 -0.04 9.51
N ILE A 9 14.16 -0.97 9.86
CA ILE A 9 12.98 -0.68 10.67
C ILE A 9 13.34 -0.88 12.14
N ALA A 10 13.33 0.21 12.92
CA ALA A 10 13.47 0.14 14.37
C ALA A 10 12.09 -0.12 15.02
N ARG A 11 12.06 -0.94 16.07
CA ARG A 11 10.86 -1.20 16.86
C ARG A 11 11.20 -1.18 18.35
N PRO A 12 10.33 -0.63 19.21
CA PRO A 12 10.51 -0.73 20.65
C PRO A 12 10.38 -2.20 21.11
N PRO A 13 10.97 -2.58 22.26
CA PRO A 13 10.77 -3.89 22.86
C PRO A 13 9.29 -4.22 23.05
N ILE A 14 8.94 -5.50 22.90
CA ILE A 14 7.56 -5.99 23.01
C ILE A 14 6.95 -5.60 24.35
N SER A 15 7.73 -5.62 25.44
CA SER A 15 7.29 -5.28 26.80
C SER A 15 6.69 -3.88 26.94
N ILE A 16 7.04 -2.93 26.07
CA ILE A 16 6.56 -1.53 26.12
C ILE A 16 5.83 -1.09 24.86
N GLY A 17 5.94 -1.84 23.75
CA GLY A 17 5.39 -1.49 22.45
C GLY A 17 3.92 -1.83 22.24
N HIS A 18 3.14 -2.00 23.33
CA HIS A 18 1.74 -2.40 23.25
C HIS A 18 0.84 -1.23 22.88
N TYR A 19 -0.11 -1.45 21.96
CA TYR A 19 -1.12 -0.48 21.54
C TYR A 19 -2.51 -1.10 21.59
N LYS A 20 -3.54 -0.26 21.75
CA LYS A 20 -4.94 -0.68 21.75
C LYS A 20 -5.68 -0.01 20.61
N MET A 21 -6.23 -0.82 19.70
CA MET A 21 -7.10 -0.34 18.63
C MET A 21 -8.44 0.10 19.22
N VAL A 22 -8.88 1.32 18.89
CA VAL A 22 -10.25 1.76 19.18
C VAL A 22 -11.19 0.95 18.30
N LYS A 23 -12.22 0.34 18.91
CA LYS A 23 -13.15 -0.54 18.20
C LYS A 23 -13.87 0.23 17.10
N HIS A 24 -13.80 -0.28 15.87
CA HIS A 24 -14.54 0.18 14.70
C HIS A 24 -15.11 -1.04 13.96
N LYS A 25 -16.12 -0.83 13.11
CA LYS A 25 -16.60 -1.88 12.19
C LYS A 25 -15.48 -2.20 11.20
N SER A 26 -15.45 -3.42 10.65
CA SER A 26 -14.51 -3.74 9.57
C SER A 26 -14.70 -2.73 8.43
N ASP A 27 -13.62 -2.06 8.04
CA ASP A 27 -13.65 -1.13 6.93
C ASP A 27 -13.90 -1.88 5.62
N LYS A 28 -14.85 -1.40 4.83
CA LYS A 28 -15.11 -1.92 3.48
C LYS A 28 -13.87 -1.69 2.61
N GLY A 29 -13.35 -2.72 1.95
CA GLY A 29 -12.12 -2.61 1.15
C GLY A 29 -10.83 -3.03 1.88
N ASN A 30 -10.91 -3.47 3.14
CA ASN A 30 -9.79 -4.04 3.88
C ASN A 30 -9.84 -5.58 3.94
N GLU A 31 -10.50 -6.21 2.99
CA GLU A 31 -10.46 -7.66 2.81
C GLU A 31 -9.05 -8.13 2.41
N GLU A 32 -8.75 -9.41 2.61
CA GLU A 32 -7.46 -9.96 2.16
C GLU A 32 -7.30 -9.75 0.65
N ASN A 33 -6.22 -9.09 0.24
CA ASN A 33 -6.00 -8.73 -1.15
C ASN A 33 -5.39 -9.91 -1.94
N PRO A 34 -6.13 -10.52 -2.89
CA PRO A 34 -5.62 -11.66 -3.67
C PRO A 34 -4.44 -11.28 -4.59
N HIS A 35 -4.31 -10.01 -4.95
CA HIS A 35 -3.26 -9.46 -5.84
C HIS A 35 -2.11 -8.79 -5.08
N ARG A 36 -1.93 -9.11 -3.79
CA ARG A 36 -0.89 -8.49 -2.94
C ARG A 36 0.52 -8.59 -3.51
N PHE A 37 0.87 -9.71 -4.15
CA PHE A 37 2.22 -9.88 -4.73
C PHE A 37 2.46 -8.97 -5.94
N ASP A 38 1.44 -8.77 -6.78
CA ASP A 38 1.54 -7.85 -7.92
C ASP A 38 1.75 -6.41 -7.45
N LEU A 39 1.09 -6.00 -6.37
CA LEU A 39 1.27 -4.69 -5.76
C LEU A 39 2.69 -4.49 -5.19
N LEU A 40 3.28 -5.53 -4.60
CA LEU A 40 4.64 -5.47 -4.09
C LEU A 40 5.67 -5.30 -5.22
N ILE A 41 5.49 -5.99 -6.35
CA ILE A 41 6.34 -5.84 -7.53
C ILE A 41 6.17 -4.45 -8.14
N ARG A 42 4.93 -3.97 -8.28
CA ARG A 42 4.66 -2.59 -8.74
C ARG A 42 5.36 -1.56 -7.84
N THR A 43 5.33 -1.76 -6.53
CA THR A 43 6.03 -0.89 -5.58
C THR A 43 7.53 -0.84 -5.85
N GLN A 44 8.18 -1.96 -6.16
CA GLN A 44 9.61 -1.96 -6.51
C GLN A 44 9.93 -1.10 -7.73
N ARG A 45 9.01 -1.00 -8.70
CA ARG A 45 9.17 -0.23 -9.93
C ARG A 45 8.80 1.24 -9.78
N MET A 46 7.71 1.54 -9.06
CA MET A 46 7.08 2.87 -9.08
C MET A 46 7.41 3.74 -7.88
N TRP A 47 8.07 3.21 -6.84
CA TRP A 47 8.17 3.92 -5.55
C TRP A 47 8.91 5.27 -5.58
N THR A 48 9.72 5.53 -6.61
CA THR A 48 10.43 6.80 -6.82
C THR A 48 9.63 7.80 -7.67
N GLN A 49 8.63 7.33 -8.42
CA GLN A 49 7.85 8.15 -9.36
C GLN A 49 6.50 8.54 -8.77
N ASP A 50 5.89 7.66 -7.97
CA ASP A 50 4.59 7.84 -7.36
C ASP A 50 4.77 8.10 -5.85
N GLY A 51 4.64 9.34 -5.39
CA GLY A 51 4.87 9.72 -4.00
C GLY A 51 4.77 11.22 -3.76
N MET A 52 5.60 11.75 -2.85
CA MET A 52 5.62 13.18 -2.52
C MET A 52 5.90 14.09 -3.72
N ASN A 53 6.64 13.61 -4.70
CA ASN A 53 6.97 14.32 -5.94
C ASN A 53 5.82 14.38 -6.96
N SER A 54 4.80 13.53 -6.82
CA SER A 54 3.64 13.46 -7.71
C SER A 54 2.32 13.77 -6.99
N LEU A 55 2.39 14.21 -5.72
CA LEU A 55 1.22 14.47 -4.90
C LEU A 55 0.51 15.75 -5.35
N THR A 56 -0.74 15.61 -5.77
CA THR A 56 -1.64 16.71 -6.10
C THR A 56 -2.80 16.75 -5.11
N TYR A 57 -3.04 17.91 -4.48
CA TYR A 57 -4.18 18.12 -3.58
C TYR A 57 -4.55 19.61 -3.54
N THR A 58 -5.77 19.90 -3.11
CA THR A 58 -6.25 21.26 -2.85
C THR A 58 -6.62 21.38 -1.37
N LEU A 59 -6.07 22.40 -0.69
CA LEU A 59 -6.48 22.71 0.68
C LEU A 59 -7.83 23.44 0.65
N LEU A 60 -8.85 22.84 1.27
CA LEU A 60 -10.20 23.42 1.33
C LEU A 60 -10.38 24.26 2.60
N ALA A 61 -9.91 23.75 3.74
CA ALA A 61 -10.03 24.43 5.02
C ALA A 61 -8.89 24.09 5.97
N LYS A 62 -8.53 25.06 6.81
CA LYS A 62 -7.54 24.90 7.87
C LYS A 62 -8.09 25.50 9.16
N HIS A 63 -8.21 24.68 10.19
CA HIS A 63 -8.68 25.10 11.52
C HIS A 63 -7.64 24.75 12.58
N LEU A 64 -7.22 25.74 13.35
CA LEU A 64 -6.33 25.55 14.50
C LEU A 64 -7.19 25.36 15.75
N HIS A 65 -7.07 24.19 16.38
CA HIS A 65 -7.66 23.91 17.67
C HIS A 65 -6.55 23.84 18.74
N PRO A 66 -6.89 23.99 20.03
CA PRO A 66 -5.87 23.95 21.09
C PRO A 66 -5.03 22.67 21.13
N LEU A 67 -5.58 21.53 20.68
CA LEU A 67 -4.93 20.22 20.77
C LEU A 67 -4.50 19.63 19.42
N TYR A 68 -5.00 20.17 18.30
CA TYR A 68 -4.69 19.66 16.96
C TYR A 68 -4.98 20.71 15.88
N THR A 69 -4.45 20.49 14.68
CA THR A 69 -4.82 21.26 13.49
C THR A 69 -5.63 20.37 12.57
N ASN A 70 -6.82 20.83 12.18
CA ASN A 70 -7.65 20.17 11.19
C ASN A 70 -7.34 20.73 9.80
N LEU A 71 -6.99 19.85 8.87
CA LEU A 71 -6.80 20.17 7.45
C LEU A 71 -7.82 19.38 6.64
N THR A 72 -8.78 20.07 6.04
CA THR A 72 -9.69 19.48 5.07
C THR A 72 -9.09 19.66 3.69
N VAL A 73 -8.80 18.55 3.00
CA VAL A 73 -8.13 18.55 1.70
C VAL A 73 -8.94 17.75 0.68
N ASP A 74 -8.95 18.23 -0.56
CA ASP A 74 -9.37 17.47 -1.72
C ASP A 74 -8.15 16.77 -2.33
N ILE A 75 -8.20 15.44 -2.42
CA ILE A 75 -7.14 14.59 -2.99
C ILE A 75 -7.48 14.07 -4.39
N GLY A 76 -8.53 14.61 -5.01
CA GLY A 76 -9.02 14.20 -6.32
C GLY A 76 -9.90 12.96 -6.28
N THR A 77 -10.24 12.46 -7.47
CA THR A 77 -11.06 11.26 -7.66
C THR A 77 -10.19 10.03 -7.84
N ASP A 78 -10.70 8.85 -7.46
CA ASP A 78 -10.00 7.60 -7.72
C ASP A 78 -9.92 7.37 -9.24
N PRO A 79 -8.70 7.34 -9.84
CA PRO A 79 -8.54 7.08 -11.27
C PRO A 79 -9.06 5.70 -11.69
N ARG A 80 -9.28 4.77 -10.75
CA ARG A 80 -9.85 3.43 -11.03
C ARG A 80 -11.37 3.40 -11.00
N ALA A 81 -12.03 4.36 -10.36
CA ALA A 81 -13.49 4.39 -10.26
C ALA A 81 -14.18 4.68 -11.62
N GLY A 82 -13.47 5.29 -12.57
CA GLY A 82 -13.97 5.58 -13.92
C GLY A 82 -13.80 4.47 -14.95
N HIS A 83 -13.15 3.35 -14.61
CA HIS A 83 -13.00 2.21 -15.51
C HIS A 83 -13.93 1.09 -15.04
N GLY A 84 -15.13 1.01 -15.64
CA GLY A 84 -16.01 -0.14 -15.47
C GLY A 84 -15.22 -1.44 -15.67
N HIS A 85 -15.48 -2.43 -14.81
CA HIS A 85 -14.86 -3.74 -14.85
C HIS A 85 -14.83 -4.29 -16.29
N ARG A 86 -13.68 -4.20 -16.97
CA ARG A 86 -13.41 -5.11 -18.09
C ARG A 86 -13.13 -6.45 -17.46
N GLY A 87 -14.01 -7.42 -17.74
CA GLY A 87 -13.93 -8.78 -17.24
C GLY A 87 -12.58 -9.44 -17.57
N PRO A 88 -12.28 -10.60 -16.95
CA PRO A 88 -11.02 -11.28 -17.14
C PRO A 88 -10.86 -11.69 -18.61
N VAL A 89 -9.71 -11.36 -19.20
CA VAL A 89 -9.33 -11.83 -20.54
C VAL A 89 -8.91 -13.31 -20.42
N PRO A 90 -9.34 -14.23 -21.32
CA PRO A 90 -9.02 -15.65 -21.22
C PRO A 90 -7.51 -15.90 -21.36
N GLY A 91 -6.97 -16.77 -20.50
CA GLY A 91 -5.55 -17.08 -20.43
C GLY A 91 -5.04 -17.92 -21.60
N HIS A 92 -3.84 -17.61 -22.07
CA HIS A 92 -3.05 -18.52 -22.89
C HIS A 92 -2.17 -19.38 -21.97
N GLU A 93 -2.43 -20.69 -21.98
CA GLU A 93 -1.56 -21.71 -21.39
C GLU A 93 -0.24 -21.80 -22.16
N GLY A 94 0.88 -21.64 -21.45
CA GLY A 94 2.21 -21.77 -22.05
C GLY A 94 3.33 -21.71 -21.01
N GLN A 95 3.89 -22.88 -20.70
CA GLN A 95 5.22 -23.17 -20.13
C GLN A 95 5.65 -22.44 -18.83
N ARG A 96 5.66 -23.20 -17.73
CA ARG A 96 6.25 -22.82 -16.43
C ARG A 96 7.78 -22.69 -16.52
N SER A 97 8.25 -21.55 -17.04
CA SER A 97 9.57 -21.04 -16.69
C SER A 97 9.50 -20.40 -15.30
N ARG A 98 10.52 -20.59 -14.44
CA ARG A 98 10.62 -19.93 -13.14
C ARG A 98 10.64 -18.41 -13.35
N SER A 99 9.48 -17.78 -13.23
CA SER A 99 9.33 -16.36 -13.43
C SER A 99 9.91 -15.59 -12.23
N SER A 100 10.45 -14.40 -12.48
CA SER A 100 10.92 -13.48 -11.42
C SER A 100 9.83 -13.18 -10.38
N THR A 101 8.55 -13.23 -10.78
CA THR A 101 7.38 -13.18 -9.90
C THR A 101 7.34 -14.31 -8.86
N SER A 102 7.73 -15.53 -9.23
CA SER A 102 7.75 -16.69 -8.32
C SER A 102 8.86 -16.57 -7.27
N LEU A 103 10.05 -16.13 -7.68
CA LEU A 103 11.21 -15.97 -6.78
C LEU A 103 10.99 -14.83 -5.77
N PHE A 104 10.44 -13.71 -6.22
CA PHE A 104 10.08 -12.59 -5.34
C PHE A 104 8.99 -12.97 -4.33
N ARG A 105 8.01 -13.79 -4.74
CA ARG A 105 6.97 -14.32 -3.86
C ARG A 105 7.56 -15.19 -2.74
N GLU A 106 8.48 -16.09 -3.07
CA GLU A 106 9.18 -16.92 -2.08
C GLU A 106 10.01 -16.07 -1.12
N GLU A 107 10.75 -15.07 -1.62
CA GLU A 107 11.53 -14.15 -0.78
C GLU A 107 10.65 -13.38 0.21
N MET A 108 9.52 -12.86 -0.24
CA MET A 108 8.61 -12.05 0.59
C MET A 108 7.81 -12.89 1.60
N LEU A 109 7.68 -14.20 1.37
CA LEU A 109 7.05 -15.15 2.30
C LEU A 109 8.03 -15.72 3.33
N ARG A 110 9.34 -15.53 3.16
CA ARG A 110 10.32 -15.87 4.18
C ARG A 110 10.08 -15.00 5.41
N LYS A 111 9.56 -15.62 6.47
CA LYS A 111 9.62 -15.02 7.82
C LYS A 111 11.09 -15.02 8.21
N LEU A 112 11.61 -13.84 8.60
CA LEU A 112 12.92 -13.80 9.26
C LEU A 112 12.83 -14.62 10.56
N PRO A 113 13.88 -15.39 10.90
CA PRO A 113 13.96 -16.14 12.15
C PRO A 113 13.82 -15.23 13.37
#